data_AF-A0A959S6D8-F1
#
_entry.id   AF-A0A959S6D8-F1
#
_cell.length_a   1.000
_cell.length_b   1.000
_cell.length_c   1.000
_cell.angle_alpha   90.00
_cell.angle_beta   90.00
_cell.angle_gamma   90.00
#
_symmetry.space_group_name_H-M   'P 1'
#
loop_
_entity.id
_entity.type
_entity.pdbx_description
1 polymer ?
#
loop_
_entity_poly.entity_id
_entity_poly.type
_entity_poly.pdbx_seq_one_letter_code
_entity_poly.pdbx_strand_id
1 'polypeptide(L)' 'WRKFTYDDIITRDKTNLDIFWLKDESLADLDNLPDPDILANEIIENMEAGLESFREVMETLNGKGVSLTEI' A
#
# COMPACT_ATOMS: atom_id res chain seq x y z
N TRP A 1 4.53 -14.10 25.01
CA TRP A 1 3.27 -14.06 25.79
C TRP A 1 3.39 -12.96 26.84
N ARG A 2 2.43 -12.02 26.91
CA ARG A 2 2.36 -10.97 27.94
C ARG A 2 0.98 -11.01 28.61
N LYS A 3 0.92 -10.74 29.92
CA LYS A 3 -0.32 -10.61 30.69
C LYS A 3 -0.48 -9.14 31.11
N PHE A 4 -1.70 -8.62 31.05
CA PHE A 4 -2.05 -7.26 31.48
C PHE A 4 -3.02 -7.36 32.65
N THR A 5 -2.89 -6.48 33.64
CA THR A 5 -3.81 -6.42 34.78
C THR A 5 -5.06 -5.62 34.43
N TYR A 6 -6.11 -5.74 35.25
CA TYR A 6 -7.35 -4.98 35.05
C TYR A 6 -7.09 -3.46 35.08
N ASP A 7 -6.22 -3.01 35.98
CA ASP A 7 -5.88 -1.59 36.13
C ASP A 7 -5.13 -1.06 34.90
N ASP A 8 -4.32 -1.89 34.24
CA ASP A 8 -3.63 -1.54 32.98
C ASP A 8 -4.60 -1.36 31.81
N ILE A 9 -5.75 -2.03 31.84
CA ILE A 9 -6.75 -1.99 30.77
C ILE A 9 -7.70 -0.81 30.96
N ILE A 10 -8.11 -0.55 32.21
CA ILE A 10 -9.11 0.50 32.51
C ILE A 10 -8.54 1.91 32.38
N THR A 11 -7.22 2.06 32.50
CA THR A 11 -6.51 3.33 32.31
C THR A 11 -6.30 3.69 30.83
N ARG A 12 -6.55 2.76 29.91
CA ARG A 12 -6.48 3.01 28.46
C ARG A 12 -7.73 3.71 27.96
N ASP A 13 -7.55 4.60 26.98
CA ASP A 13 -8.67 5.33 26.36
C ASP A 13 -9.74 4.34 25.84
N LYS A 14 -11.00 4.59 26.21
CA LYS A 14 -12.19 3.81 25.84
C LYS A 14 -12.14 2.31 26.15
N THR A 15 -11.30 1.86 27.08
CA THR A 15 -11.12 0.42 27.34
C THR A 15 -10.72 -0.33 26.07
N ASN A 16 -9.93 0.32 25.21
CA ASN A 16 -9.50 -0.26 23.95
C ASN A 16 -8.56 -1.46 24.19
N LEU A 17 -9.06 -2.66 23.89
CA LEU A 17 -8.38 -3.94 24.00
C LEU A 17 -7.44 -4.24 22.83
N ASP A 18 -7.27 -3.30 21.90
CA ASP A 18 -6.26 -3.36 20.84
C ASP A 18 -4.87 -3.10 21.45
N ILE A 19 -4.35 -4.12 22.13
CA ILE A 19 -3.08 -4.09 22.84
C ILE A 19 -2.01 -4.62 21.89
N PHE A 20 -1.40 -3.73 21.10
CA PHE A 20 -0.25 -4.07 20.26
C PHE A 20 0.92 -4.55 21.15
N TRP A 21 1.23 -5.85 21.14
CA TRP A 21 2.39 -6.42 21.85
C TRP A 21 3.59 -6.69 20.95
N LEU A 22 3.39 -6.59 19.63
CA LEU A 22 4.44 -6.46 18.64
C LEU A 22 4.23 -5.12 17.96
N LYS A 23 5.19 -4.20 18.14
CA LYS A 23 5.35 -3.09 17.21
C LYS A 23 6.02 -3.74 16.00
N ASP A 24 5.28 -3.93 14.92
CA ASP A 24 5.89 -4.34 13.66
C ASP A 24 6.92 -3.26 13.28
N GLU A 25 8.15 -3.64 12.93
CA GLU A 25 9.20 -2.68 12.58
C GLU A 25 8.84 -1.87 11.32
N SER A 26 7.87 -2.33 10.52
CA SER A 26 7.25 -1.55 9.43
C SER A 26 6.41 -0.35 9.89
N LEU A 27 6.05 -0.24 11.18
CA LEU A 27 5.34 0.92 11.72
C LEU A 27 6.25 2.14 11.92
N ALA A 28 7.57 1.99 11.85
CA ALA A 28 8.51 3.10 12.00
C ALA A 28 8.37 4.15 10.89
N ASP A 29 7.93 3.73 9.70
CA ASP A 29 7.73 4.63 8.56
C ASP A 29 6.41 5.40 8.62
N LEU A 30 5.44 4.97 9.44
CA LEU A 30 4.17 5.71 9.63
C LEU A 30 4.35 6.99 10.44
N ASP A 31 5.33 7.02 11.36
CA ASP A 31 5.60 8.17 12.22
C ASP A 31 6.30 9.32 11.46
N ASN A 32 6.84 9.05 10.25
CA ASN A 32 7.55 10.01 9.39
C ASN A 32 6.91 10.16 8.00
N LEU A 33 5.61 9.92 7.87
CA LEU A 33 4.93 10.06 6.60
C LEU A 33 4.97 11.52 6.10
N PRO A 34 5.23 11.74 4.80
CA PRO A 34 5.07 13.05 4.20
C PRO A 34 3.60 13.49 4.21
N ASP A 35 3.35 14.77 3.91
CA ASP A 35 2.01 15.32 3.90
C ASP A 35 1.05 14.47 3.03
N PRO A 36 -0.21 14.26 3.44
CA PRO A 36 -1.18 13.50 2.67
C PRO A 36 -1.28 13.89 1.19
N ASP A 37 -1.10 15.18 0.88
CA ASP A 37 -1.14 15.66 -0.51
C ASP A 37 0.06 15.15 -1.32
N ILE A 38 1.23 15.01 -0.70
CA ILE A 38 2.43 14.45 -1.34
C ILE A 38 2.23 12.97 -1.60
N LEU A 39 1.76 12.22 -0.58
CA LEU A 39 1.47 10.79 -0.72
C LEU A 39 0.42 10.50 -1.79
N ALA A 40 -0.64 11.30 -1.84
CA ALA A 40 -1.69 11.16 -2.85
C ALA A 40 -1.12 11.35 -4.27
N ASN A 41 -0.26 12.35 -4.47
CA ASN A 41 0.37 12.60 -5.76
C ASN A 41 1.33 11.45 -6.16
N GLU A 42 2.15 10.96 -5.23
CA GLU A 42 3.05 9.82 -5.48
C GLU A 42 2.28 8.55 -5.86
N ILE A 43 1.14 8.29 -5.22
CA ILE A 43 0.28 7.15 -5.57
C ILE A 43 -0.27 7.32 -6.99
N ILE A 44 -0.78 8.51 -7.33
CA ILE A 44 -1.31 8.80 -8.66
C ILE A 44 -0.23 8.57 -9.73
N GLU A 45 0.97 9.14 -9.54
CA GLU A 45 2.08 9.01 -10.48
C GLU A 45 2.47 7.53 -10.71
N ASN A 46 2.60 6.75 -9.63
CA ASN A 46 2.90 5.33 -9.73
C ASN A 46 1.80 4.55 -10.47
N MET A 47 0.54 4.87 -10.21
CA MET A 47 -0.59 4.24 -10.90
C MET A 47 -0.61 4.60 -12.39
N GLU A 48 -0.33 5.85 -12.75
CA GLU A 48 -0.23 6.29 -14.15
C GLU A 48 0.91 5.57 -14.88
N ALA A 49 2.09 5.48 -14.26
CA ALA A 49 3.23 4.74 -14.82
C ALA A 49 2.89 3.25 -15.03
N GLY A 50 2.22 2.63 -14.07
CA GLY A 50 1.73 1.25 -14.18
C GLY A 50 0.73 1.08 -15.33
N LEU A 51 -0.22 2.01 -15.47
CA LEU A 51 -1.21 2.01 -16.55
C LEU A 51 -0.56 2.17 -17.93
N GLU A 52 0.43 3.06 -18.08
CA GLU A 52 1.20 3.21 -19.32
C GLU A 52 1.93 1.91 -19.69
N SER A 53 2.56 1.24 -18.73
CA SER A 53 3.20 -0.06 -18.96
C SER A 53 2.21 -1.11 -19.46
N PHE A 54 1.00 -1.17 -18.90
CA PHE A 54 -0.05 -2.07 -19.39
C PHE A 54 -0.52 -1.71 -20.80
N ARG A 55 -0.63 -0.41 -21.13
CA ARG A 55 -0.96 0.06 -22.49
C ARG A 55 0.08 -0.40 -23.50
N GLU A 56 1.37 -0.24 -23.19
CA GLU A 56 2.48 -0.69 -24.04
C GLU A 56 2.44 -2.22 -24.28
N VAL A 57 2.18 -2.99 -23.23
CA VAL A 57 2.00 -4.45 -23.34
C VAL A 57 0.81 -4.78 -24.26
N MET A 58 -0.32 -4.10 -24.10
CA MET A 58 -1.51 -4.29 -24.94
C MET A 58 -1.25 -3.92 -26.40
N GLU A 59 -0.54 -2.84 -26.69
CA GLU A 59 -0.14 -2.45 -28.04
C GLU A 59 0.78 -3.51 -28.66
N THR A 60 1.73 -4.03 -27.90
CA THR A 60 2.62 -5.12 -28.34
C THR A 60 1.85 -6.39 -28.68
N LEU A 61 0.85 -6.74 -27.87
CA LEU A 61 -0.02 -7.91 -28.11
C LEU A 61 -0.92 -7.71 -29.33
N ASN A 62 -1.52 -6.53 -29.49
CA ASN A 62 -2.38 -6.20 -30.62
C ASN A 62 -1.59 -6.05 -31.93
N GLY A 63 -0.38 -5.50 -31.89
CA GLY A 63 0.51 -5.33 -33.03
C GLY A 63 1.08 -6.65 -33.56
N LYS A 64 1.18 -7.69 -32.73
CA LYS A 64 1.58 -9.05 -33.16
C LYS A 64 0.46 -9.82 -33.88
N GLY A 65 -0.78 -9.30 -33.90
CA GLY A 65 -1.92 -9.93 -34.59
C GLY A 65 -2.01 -9.65 -36.10
N VAL A 66 -1.23 -8.70 -36.64
CA VAL A 66 -1.38 -8.21 -38.04
C VAL A 66 -0.25 -8.67 -38.97
N SER A 67 0.77 -9.37 -38.45
CA SER A 67 1.99 -9.70 -39.23
C SER A 67 2.03 -11.10 -39.88
N LEU A 68 0.96 -11.91 -39.85
CA LEU A 68 1.03 -13.30 -40.35
C LEU A 68 0.02 -13.68 -41.45
N THR A 69 -0.67 -12.72 -42.08
CA THR A 69 -1.63 -13.03 -43.17
C THR A 69 -1.22 -12.55 -44.57
N GLU A 70 -0.01 -12.04 -44.75
CA GLU A 70 0.51 -11.72 -46.08
C GLU A 70 1.92 -12.30 -46.25
N ILE A 71 1.99 -13.57 -46.66
CA ILE A 71 2.94 -14.20 -47.61
C ILE A 71 2.45 -15.63 -47.88
#